data_AF-A0A7Y0X491-F1
#
_entry.id   AF-A0A7Y0X491-F1
#
_cell.length_a   1.000
_cell.length_b   1.000
_cell.length_c   1.000
_cell.angle_alpha   90.00
_cell.angle_beta   90.00
_cell.angle_gamma   90.00
#
_symmetry.space_group_name_H-M   'P 1'
#
loop_
_entity.id
_entity.type
_entity.pdbx_description
1 polymer ?
#
loop_
_entity_poly.entity_id
_entity_poly.type
_entity_poly.pdbx_seq_one_letter_code
_entity_poly.pdbx_strand_id
1 'polypeptide(L)'
;AQQAAVTSDGIHIPVFANIGGPKDIDDALTSGAEGVGLFRTEFLFQNSDELPTEEAQYQVYRDIAAALGDKPLTIRSLDVGGDKPLAAYPMPSEDNPFLGLRGVRLCLQHESLFTAQLRAILRAFHEQPNIQLMIPMVAQVEEVRKVKVLLAHQANQLGLDATHL
;
A
#
# COMPACT_ATOMS: atom_id res chain seq x y z
N ALA A 1 -23.82 4.17 12.79
CA ALA A 1 -22.42 3.76 12.92
C ALA A 1 -21.44 4.95 13.09
N GLN A 2 -21.90 6.18 13.39
CA GLN A 2 -21.00 7.35 13.50
C GLN A 2 -20.51 7.67 14.93
N GLN A 3 -20.72 6.77 15.89
CA GLN A 3 -20.21 6.97 17.25
C GLN A 3 -18.76 6.49 17.31
N ALA A 4 -17.90 7.24 18.01
CA ALA A 4 -16.53 6.83 18.26
C ALA A 4 -16.51 5.49 19.01
N ALA A 5 -15.60 4.60 18.63
CA ALA A 5 -15.44 3.30 19.26
C ALA A 5 -14.70 3.43 20.61
N VAL A 6 -15.48 3.64 21.67
CA VAL A 6 -14.98 3.85 23.03
C VAL A 6 -15.45 2.71 23.94
N THR A 7 -14.53 2.13 24.72
CA THR A 7 -14.85 1.10 25.71
C THR A 7 -15.65 1.68 26.89
N SER A 8 -16.27 0.82 27.70
CA SER A 8 -17.05 1.28 28.86
C SER A 8 -16.25 2.04 29.92
N ASP A 9 -14.93 1.88 29.93
CA ASP A 9 -13.97 2.59 30.78
C ASP A 9 -13.24 3.76 30.08
N GLY A 10 -13.67 4.13 28.86
CA GLY A 10 -13.25 5.37 28.20
C GLY A 10 -12.05 5.28 27.26
N ILE A 11 -11.60 4.07 26.89
CA ILE A 11 -10.48 3.87 25.95
C ILE A 11 -11.01 3.94 24.52
N HIS A 12 -10.48 4.87 23.72
CA HIS A 12 -10.78 4.94 22.28
C HIS A 12 -9.96 3.91 21.50
N ILE A 13 -10.64 3.09 20.69
CA ILE A 13 -10.04 2.08 19.82
C ILE A 13 -10.50 2.39 18.39
N PRO A 14 -9.67 2.98 17.53
CA PRO A 14 -10.11 3.39 16.21
C PRO A 14 -10.53 2.17 15.37
N VAL A 15 -11.68 2.28 14.70
CA VAL A 15 -12.18 1.24 13.80
C VAL A 15 -11.94 1.64 12.35
N PHE A 16 -11.05 0.90 11.68
CA PHE A 16 -10.69 1.16 10.29
C PHE A 16 -11.26 0.13 9.32
N ALA A 17 -11.47 0.55 8.08
CA ALA A 17 -11.86 -0.32 6.99
C ALA A 17 -10.66 -0.96 6.29
N ASN A 18 -10.89 -2.15 5.72
CA ASN A 18 -10.00 -2.78 4.77
C ASN A 18 -10.62 -2.66 3.37
N ILE A 19 -9.87 -2.14 2.41
CA ILE A 19 -10.37 -1.91 1.05
C ILE A 19 -9.50 -2.62 0.00
N GLY A 20 -10.15 -3.02 -1.09
CA GLY A 20 -9.53 -3.60 -2.29
C GLY A 20 -9.47 -2.63 -3.47
N GLY A 21 -10.13 -1.47 -3.42
CA GLY A 21 -10.05 -0.45 -4.45
C GLY A 21 -10.88 0.80 -4.13
N PRO A 22 -10.88 1.81 -5.03
CA PRO A 22 -11.58 3.07 -4.82
C PRO A 22 -13.09 2.92 -4.59
N LYS A 23 -13.70 1.86 -5.11
CA LYS A 23 -15.15 1.61 -4.99
C LYS A 23 -15.61 1.31 -3.57
N ASP A 24 -14.68 0.89 -2.69
CA ASP A 24 -15.01 0.52 -1.31
C ASP A 24 -15.02 1.73 -0.36
N ILE A 25 -14.63 2.92 -0.82
CA ILE A 25 -14.47 4.12 0.02
C ILE A 25 -15.81 4.64 0.54
N ASP A 26 -16.83 4.73 -0.33
CA ASP A 26 -18.14 5.22 0.06
C ASP A 26 -18.76 4.30 1.13
N ASP A 27 -18.64 2.98 0.95
CA ASP A 27 -19.12 1.99 1.92
C ASP A 27 -18.37 2.08 3.24
N ALA A 28 -17.05 2.29 3.21
CA ALA A 28 -16.24 2.49 4.42
C ALA A 28 -16.68 3.73 5.21
N LEU A 29 -16.84 4.87 4.53
CA LEU A 29 -17.23 6.14 5.15
C LEU A 29 -18.66 6.10 5.69
N THR A 30 -19.60 5.55 4.93
CA THR A 30 -21.01 5.43 5.35
C THR A 30 -21.18 4.44 6.51
N SER A 31 -20.32 3.42 6.59
CA SER A 31 -20.23 2.49 7.72
C SER A 31 -19.55 3.08 8.95
N GLY A 32 -19.08 4.33 8.90
CA GLY A 32 -18.47 5.04 10.03
C GLY A 32 -17.01 4.69 10.29
N ALA A 33 -16.28 4.21 9.28
CA ALA A 33 -14.85 3.95 9.43
C ALA A 33 -14.09 5.24 9.78
N GLU A 34 -13.20 5.12 10.76
CA GLU A 34 -12.33 6.21 11.23
C GLU A 34 -11.07 6.37 10.37
N GLY A 35 -10.99 5.62 9.27
CA GLY A 35 -9.89 5.58 8.32
C GLY A 35 -9.82 4.23 7.58
N VAL A 36 -8.78 4.07 6.77
CA VAL A 36 -8.46 2.82 6.08
C VAL A 36 -7.17 2.27 6.66
N GLY A 37 -7.30 1.16 7.39
CA GLY A 37 -6.18 0.49 8.07
C GLY A 37 -5.46 -0.50 7.16
N LEU A 38 -6.07 -0.83 6.01
CA LEU A 38 -5.44 -1.64 4.98
C LEU A 38 -6.04 -1.34 3.61
N PHE A 39 -5.24 -0.78 2.73
CA PHE A 39 -5.50 -0.77 1.30
C PHE A 39 -4.65 -1.83 0.59
N ARG A 40 -5.32 -2.81 0.02
CA ARG A 40 -4.76 -3.88 -0.81
C ARG A 40 -4.52 -3.37 -2.23
N THR A 41 -3.25 -3.21 -2.61
CA THR A 41 -2.87 -2.61 -3.90
C THR A 41 -2.94 -3.58 -5.08
N GLU A 42 -3.17 -4.88 -4.85
CA GLU A 42 -3.11 -5.91 -5.88
C GLU A 42 -4.11 -5.68 -7.02
N PHE A 43 -5.24 -5.02 -6.78
CA PHE A 43 -6.23 -4.73 -7.83
C PHE A 43 -5.65 -3.86 -8.96
N LEU A 44 -4.62 -3.05 -8.69
CA LEU A 44 -3.93 -2.24 -9.71
C LEU A 44 -3.11 -3.09 -10.68
N PHE A 45 -2.76 -4.31 -10.28
CA PHE A 45 -1.90 -5.22 -11.02
C PHE A 45 -2.69 -6.39 -11.61
N GLN A 46 -3.92 -6.62 -11.15
CA GLN A 46 -4.79 -7.69 -11.62
C GLN A 46 -5.49 -7.30 -12.93
N ASN A 47 -5.71 -8.29 -13.79
CA ASN A 47 -6.50 -8.19 -15.02
C ASN A 47 -5.97 -7.18 -16.06
N SER A 48 -4.67 -6.88 -16.04
CA SER A 48 -3.99 -6.05 -17.05
C SER A 48 -2.82 -6.83 -17.67
N ASP A 49 -2.68 -6.70 -18.98
CA ASP A 49 -1.54 -7.22 -19.73
C ASP A 49 -0.27 -6.36 -19.53
N GLU A 50 -0.44 -5.18 -18.93
CA GLU A 50 0.65 -4.24 -18.61
C GLU A 50 0.70 -3.93 -17.12
N LEU A 51 1.91 -3.69 -16.60
CA LEU A 51 2.10 -3.22 -15.22
C LEU A 51 1.55 -1.79 -15.05
N PRO A 52 0.93 -1.46 -13.91
CA PRO A 52 0.42 -0.12 -13.67
C PRO A 52 1.57 0.89 -13.59
N THR A 53 1.46 1.96 -14.35
CA THR A 53 2.44 3.06 -14.36
C THR A 53 2.47 3.77 -13.01
N GLU A 54 3.58 4.45 -12.70
CA GLU A 54 3.68 5.32 -11.52
C GLU A 54 2.52 6.32 -11.46
N GLU A 55 2.17 6.94 -12.61
CA GLU A 55 1.10 7.93 -12.68
C GLU A 55 -0.27 7.35 -12.34
N ALA A 56 -0.59 6.16 -12.88
CA ALA A 56 -1.86 5.48 -12.60
C ALA A 56 -1.97 5.10 -11.11
N GLN A 57 -0.88 4.63 -10.51
CA GLN A 57 -0.84 4.30 -9.09
C GLN A 57 -0.96 5.56 -8.22
N TYR A 58 -0.23 6.63 -8.55
CA TYR A 58 -0.25 7.91 -7.83
C TYR A 58 -1.66 8.48 -7.79
N GLN A 59 -2.34 8.52 -8.93
CA GLN A 59 -3.69 9.06 -9.05
C GLN A 59 -4.66 8.33 -8.09
N VAL A 60 -4.61 7.00 -8.06
CA VAL A 60 -5.44 6.18 -7.17
C VAL A 60 -5.11 6.44 -5.70
N TYR A 61 -3.82 6.46 -5.33
CA TYR A 61 -3.40 6.68 -3.94
C TYR A 61 -3.81 8.06 -3.43
N ARG A 62 -3.58 9.10 -4.25
CA ARG A 62 -3.97 10.47 -3.94
C ARG A 62 -5.48 10.61 -3.81
N ASP A 63 -6.25 10.07 -4.77
CA ASP A 63 -7.72 10.24 -4.78
C ASP A 63 -8.38 9.55 -3.58
N ILE A 64 -7.91 8.36 -3.20
CA ILE A 64 -8.39 7.69 -1.99
C ILE A 64 -8.02 8.48 -0.74
N ALA A 65 -6.77 8.93 -0.62
CA ALA A 65 -6.32 9.69 0.55
C ALA A 65 -7.08 11.01 0.70
N ALA A 66 -7.32 11.72 -0.40
CA ALA A 66 -8.09 12.95 -0.44
C ALA A 66 -9.56 12.72 -0.02
N ALA A 67 -10.19 11.62 -0.46
CA ALA A 67 -11.55 11.28 -0.08
C ALA A 67 -11.71 10.97 1.43
N LEU A 68 -10.63 10.53 2.08
CA LEU A 68 -10.60 10.25 3.52
C LEU A 68 -10.43 11.52 4.37
N GLY A 69 -9.99 12.64 3.77
CA GLY A 69 -9.64 13.86 4.48
C GLY A 69 -8.53 13.61 5.50
N ASP A 70 -8.74 13.99 6.75
CA ASP A 70 -7.72 13.80 7.81
C ASP A 70 -7.60 12.34 8.31
N LYS A 71 -8.49 11.44 7.87
CA LYS A 71 -8.46 10.03 8.32
C LYS A 71 -7.30 9.29 7.65
N PRO A 72 -6.60 8.39 8.36
CA PRO A 72 -5.42 7.72 7.83
C PRO A 72 -5.76 6.77 6.67
N LEU A 73 -4.82 6.66 5.72
CA LEU A 73 -4.80 5.65 4.67
C LEU A 73 -3.52 4.82 4.79
N THR A 74 -3.63 3.57 5.25
CA THR A 74 -2.51 2.62 5.25
C THR A 74 -2.46 1.86 3.92
N ILE A 75 -1.52 2.22 3.06
CA ILE A 75 -1.26 1.54 1.79
C ILE A 75 -0.34 0.34 2.04
N ARG A 76 -0.81 -0.87 1.74
CA ARG A 76 0.07 -2.05 1.72
C ARG A 76 0.75 -2.13 0.36
N SER A 77 2.09 -2.13 0.35
CA SER A 77 2.82 -2.38 -0.90
C SER A 77 2.47 -3.75 -1.47
N LEU A 78 2.80 -3.97 -2.74
CA LEU A 78 2.39 -5.14 -3.49
C LEU A 78 2.65 -6.48 -2.75
N ASP A 79 1.60 -7.27 -2.51
CA ASP A 79 1.67 -8.62 -1.91
C ASP A 79 1.11 -9.67 -2.88
N VAL A 80 1.92 -9.94 -3.91
CA VAL A 80 1.72 -11.03 -4.88
C VAL A 80 2.87 -12.03 -4.80
N GLY A 81 2.62 -13.23 -5.32
CA GLY A 81 3.54 -14.36 -5.35
C GLY A 81 3.06 -15.40 -6.37
N GLY A 82 3.67 -16.59 -6.40
CA GLY A 82 3.33 -17.62 -7.38
C GLY A 82 1.86 -18.11 -7.37
N ASP A 83 1.11 -17.89 -6.28
CA ASP A 83 -0.32 -18.20 -6.18
C ASP A 83 -1.24 -17.14 -6.82
N LYS A 84 -0.70 -15.95 -7.10
CA LYS A 84 -1.40 -14.80 -7.71
C LYS A 84 -0.58 -14.29 -8.90
N PRO A 85 -0.59 -15.00 -10.03
CA PRO A 85 0.24 -14.62 -11.17
C PRO A 85 -0.20 -13.26 -11.72
N LEU A 86 0.78 -12.40 -11.99
CA LEU A 86 0.59 -11.18 -12.74
C LEU A 86 0.79 -11.51 -14.23
N ALA A 87 -0.23 -11.30 -15.06
CA ALA A 87 -0.14 -11.57 -16.50
C ALA A 87 1.04 -10.80 -17.14
N ALA A 88 1.20 -9.53 -16.77
CA ALA A 88 2.28 -8.65 -17.19
C ALA A 88 3.66 -8.99 -16.58
N TYR A 89 3.74 -9.90 -15.61
CA TYR A 89 4.98 -10.25 -14.91
C TYR A 89 5.07 -11.74 -14.60
N PRO A 90 5.44 -12.57 -15.60
CA PRO A 90 5.55 -14.02 -15.42
C PRO A 90 6.62 -14.36 -14.38
N MET A 91 6.21 -15.10 -13.36
CA MET A 91 7.12 -15.63 -12.33
C MET A 91 7.32 -17.13 -12.56
N PRO A 92 8.51 -17.67 -12.23
CA PRO A 92 8.73 -19.11 -12.27
C PRO A 92 7.76 -19.82 -11.32
N SER A 93 7.34 -21.03 -11.69
CA SER A 93 6.55 -21.89 -10.82
C SER A 93 7.39 -22.31 -9.61
N GLU A 94 6.78 -22.31 -8.43
CA GLU A 94 7.38 -22.74 -7.17
C GLU A 94 6.58 -23.92 -6.61
N ASP A 95 7.27 -24.87 -5.97
CA ASP A 95 6.60 -26.01 -5.30
C ASP A 95 5.65 -25.54 -4.19
N ASN A 96 5.99 -24.44 -3.51
CA ASN A 96 5.15 -23.81 -2.50
C ASN A 96 5.19 -22.28 -2.59
N PRO A 97 4.26 -21.66 -3.35
CA PRO A 97 4.21 -20.21 -3.51
C PRO A 97 4.01 -19.41 -2.21
N PHE A 98 3.34 -19.99 -1.21
CA PHE A 98 3.10 -19.30 0.06
C PHE A 98 4.37 -19.12 0.89
N LEU A 99 5.36 -20.00 0.72
CA LEU A 99 6.67 -19.93 1.36
C LEU A 99 7.76 -19.32 0.46
N GLY A 100 7.43 -19.05 -0.80
CA GLY A 100 8.35 -18.64 -1.85
C GLY A 100 8.59 -17.14 -1.99
N LEU A 101 8.81 -16.71 -3.23
CA LEU A 101 9.10 -15.34 -3.63
C LEU A 101 7.81 -14.51 -3.71
N ARG A 102 7.48 -13.81 -2.62
CA ARG A 102 6.27 -13.00 -2.51
C ARG A 102 6.44 -11.74 -1.66
N GLY A 103 5.53 -10.79 -1.85
CA GLY A 103 5.49 -9.53 -1.08
C GLY A 103 6.82 -8.78 -1.16
N VAL A 104 7.35 -8.35 -0.01
CA VAL A 104 8.61 -7.59 0.05
C VAL A 104 9.78 -8.32 -0.61
N ARG A 105 9.83 -9.65 -0.57
CA ARG A 105 10.93 -10.43 -1.18
C ARG A 105 10.94 -10.26 -2.69
N LEU A 106 9.76 -10.35 -3.31
CA LEU A 106 9.59 -10.11 -4.74
C LEU A 106 9.96 -8.66 -5.09
N CYS A 107 9.44 -7.70 -4.32
CA CYS A 107 9.70 -6.28 -4.53
C CYS A 107 11.19 -5.90 -4.41
N LEU A 108 11.92 -6.50 -3.46
CA LEU A 108 13.36 -6.28 -3.28
C LEU A 108 14.21 -7.02 -4.31
N GLN A 109 13.76 -8.17 -4.82
CA GLN A 109 14.45 -8.87 -5.90
C GLN A 109 14.25 -8.19 -7.26
N HIS A 110 13.10 -7.55 -7.46
CA HIS A 110 12.70 -6.89 -8.69
C HIS A 110 12.37 -5.41 -8.44
N GLU A 111 13.39 -4.64 -8.10
CA GLU A 111 13.25 -3.25 -7.66
C GLU A 111 12.54 -2.33 -8.66
N SER A 112 12.54 -2.62 -9.97
CA SER A 112 11.82 -1.81 -10.97
C SER A 112 10.31 -1.82 -10.74
N LEU A 113 9.74 -2.98 -10.36
CA LEU A 113 8.33 -3.13 -10.02
C LEU A 113 7.98 -2.29 -8.80
N PHE A 114 8.87 -2.30 -7.81
CA PHE A 114 8.66 -1.62 -6.54
C PHE A 114 8.90 -0.11 -6.64
N THR A 115 9.89 0.31 -7.43
CA THR A 115 10.25 1.71 -7.65
C THR A 115 9.06 2.53 -8.12
N ALA A 116 8.30 2.04 -9.11
CA ALA A 116 7.11 2.74 -9.60
C ALA A 116 6.06 2.95 -8.48
N GLN A 117 5.84 1.92 -7.66
CA GLN A 117 4.90 1.99 -6.54
C GLN A 117 5.39 2.94 -5.43
N LEU A 118 6.66 2.86 -5.05
CA LEU A 118 7.24 3.74 -4.02
C LEU A 118 7.18 5.21 -4.43
N ARG A 119 7.54 5.52 -5.69
CA ARG A 119 7.48 6.88 -6.23
C ARG A 119 6.05 7.41 -6.24
N ALA A 120 5.09 6.59 -6.64
CA ALA A 120 3.67 6.93 -6.62
C ALA A 120 3.16 7.25 -5.20
N ILE A 121 3.54 6.43 -4.21
CA ILE A 121 3.18 6.64 -2.81
C ILE A 121 3.83 7.92 -2.26
N LEU A 122 5.11 8.15 -2.55
CA LEU A 122 5.83 9.37 -2.12
C LEU A 122 5.16 10.64 -2.67
N ARG A 123 4.82 10.64 -3.96
CA ARG A 123 4.12 11.77 -4.60
C ARG A 123 2.74 12.00 -3.96
N ALA A 124 1.98 10.94 -3.73
CA ALA A 124 0.67 11.04 -3.09
C ALA A 124 0.79 11.54 -1.64
N PHE A 125 1.75 11.02 -0.88
CA PHE A 125 2.00 11.41 0.52
C PHE A 125 2.39 12.89 0.65
N HIS A 126 3.17 13.41 -0.29
CA HIS A 126 3.54 14.83 -0.29
C HIS A 126 2.32 15.76 -0.37
N GLU A 127 1.27 15.36 -1.07
CA GLU A 127 0.01 16.10 -1.17
C GLU A 127 -1.00 15.73 -0.08
N GLN A 128 -0.93 14.48 0.40
CA GLN A 128 -1.89 13.87 1.32
C GLN A 128 -1.12 13.24 2.51
N PRO A 129 -0.85 14.02 3.59
CA PRO A 129 0.00 13.58 4.70
C PRO A 129 -0.65 12.51 5.60
N ASN A 130 -1.91 12.14 5.34
CA ASN A 130 -2.62 11.05 6.00
C ASN A 130 -2.25 9.65 5.47
N ILE A 131 -1.37 9.56 4.45
CA ILE A 131 -0.90 8.29 3.90
C ILE A 131 0.17 7.66 4.82
N GLN A 132 0.08 6.34 4.97
CA GLN A 132 1.05 5.50 5.68
C GLN A 132 1.44 4.32 4.77
N LEU A 133 2.68 3.85 4.86
CA LEU A 133 3.17 2.70 4.09
C LEU A 133 3.36 1.45 4.96
N MET A 134 2.66 0.37 4.61
CA MET A 134 2.85 -0.96 5.21
C MET A 134 3.57 -1.91 4.25
N ILE A 135 4.60 -2.59 4.75
CA ILE A 135 5.39 -3.56 3.98
C ILE A 135 4.94 -5.00 4.34
N PRO A 136 4.44 -5.80 3.39
CA PRO A 136 3.96 -7.16 3.62
C PRO A 136 5.11 -8.17 3.72
N MET A 137 4.86 -9.29 4.40
CA MET A 137 5.74 -10.47 4.41
C MET A 137 7.17 -10.24 4.94
N VAL A 138 7.38 -9.20 5.75
CA VAL A 138 8.66 -8.95 6.44
C VAL A 138 8.93 -10.10 7.41
N ALA A 139 10.07 -10.74 7.26
CA ALA A 139 10.59 -11.79 8.13
C ALA A 139 11.88 -11.36 8.86
N GLN A 140 12.63 -10.39 8.32
CA GLN A 140 13.91 -9.92 8.85
C GLN A 140 13.98 -8.40 8.88
N VAL A 141 14.70 -7.84 9.86
CA VAL A 141 14.86 -6.37 9.98
C VAL A 141 15.63 -5.77 8.81
N GLU A 142 16.52 -6.55 8.19
CA GLU A 142 17.27 -6.20 7.00
C GLU A 142 16.36 -5.87 5.81
N GLU A 143 15.21 -6.54 5.67
CA GLU A 143 14.24 -6.25 4.61
C GLU A 143 13.66 -4.85 4.80
N VAL A 144 13.24 -4.50 6.02
CA VAL A 144 12.77 -3.15 6.35
C VAL A 144 13.85 -2.10 6.07
N ARG A 145 15.10 -2.37 6.44
CA ARG A 145 16.22 -1.46 6.17
C ARG A 145 16.44 -1.24 4.68
N LYS A 146 16.40 -2.31 3.87
CA LYS A 146 16.53 -2.21 2.40
C LYS A 146 15.39 -1.40 1.79
N VAL A 147 14.14 -1.63 2.23
CA VAL A 147 13.00 -0.82 1.78
C VAL A 147 13.18 0.65 2.14
N LYS A 148 13.61 0.97 3.36
CA LYS A 148 13.87 2.35 3.78
C LYS A 148 14.97 3.02 2.95
N VAL A 149 16.05 2.30 2.63
CA VAL A 149 17.11 2.80 1.75
C VAL A 149 16.58 3.10 0.36
N LEU A 150 15.80 2.18 -0.21
CA LEU A 150 15.19 2.37 -1.53
C LEU A 150 14.20 3.55 -1.53
N LEU A 151 13.33 3.63 -0.52
CA LEU A 151 12.38 4.73 -0.34
C LEU A 151 13.10 6.08 -0.25
N ALA A 152 14.14 6.18 0.58
CA ALA A 152 14.93 7.40 0.72
C ALA A 152 15.65 7.78 -0.58
N HIS A 153 16.15 6.80 -1.33
CA HIS A 153 16.75 7.04 -2.64
C HIS A 153 15.73 7.61 -3.63
N GLN A 154 14.53 7.03 -3.71
CA GLN A 154 13.46 7.53 -4.58
C GLN A 154 12.96 8.92 -4.16
N ALA A 155 12.83 9.17 -2.86
CA ALA A 155 12.46 10.48 -2.33
C ALA A 155 13.50 11.54 -2.73
N ASN A 156 14.79 11.23 -2.60
CA ASN A 156 15.87 12.13 -3.03
C ASN A 156 15.82 12.43 -4.54
N GLN A 157 15.61 11.41 -5.38
CA GLN A 157 15.47 11.60 -6.83
C GLN A 157 14.26 12.47 -7.21
N LEU A 158 13.19 12.41 -6.42
CA LEU A 158 11.99 13.23 -6.60
C LEU A 158 12.09 14.63 -5.97
N GLY A 159 13.11 14.89 -5.14
CA GLY A 159 13.19 16.11 -4.35
C GLY A 159 12.12 16.19 -3.25
N LEU A 160 11.65 15.04 -2.73
CA LEU A 160 10.62 14.94 -1.70
C LEU A 160 11.22 14.49 -0.35
N ASP A 161 10.51 14.79 0.74
CA ASP A 161 10.80 14.26 2.07
C ASP A 161 9.96 13.00 2.35
N ALA A 162 10.60 12.00 2.96
CA ALA A 162 10.00 10.72 3.36
C ALA A 162 10.09 10.45 4.86
N THR A 163 10.55 11.41 5.67
CA THR A 163 10.86 11.23 7.10
C THR A 163 9.66 10.78 7.94
N HIS A 164 8.43 11.08 7.48
CA HIS A 164 7.18 10.82 8.20
C HIS A 164 6.23 9.83 7.51
N LEU A 165 6.66 9.21 6.41
CA LEU A 165 5.95 8.13 5.74
C LEU A 165 6.26 6.78 6.41
#